data_AF-A0A853JCV6-F1
#
_entry.id   AF-A0A853JCV6-F1
#
_cell.length_a   1.000
_cell.length_b   1.000
_cell.length_c   1.000
_cell.angle_alpha   90.00
_cell.angle_beta   90.00
_cell.angle_gamma   90.00
#
_symmetry.space_group_name_H-M   'P 1'
#
loop_
_entity.id
_entity.type
_entity.pdbx_description
1 polymer ?
#
loop_
_entity_poly.entity_id
_entity_poly.type
_entity_poly.pdbx_seq_one_letter_code
_entity_poly.pdbx_strand_id
1 'polypeptide(L)'
;MRASVFSLGKAHGHGAQRAYSEVVFGEATGSSAVQRFTLLPLVVACALPLAAMADSACRASSSPGVTPLVELYTAEGCSDCPKADAWLTETASAMAAEDASFLAFHVDYWDSIGWPDRFSAGIHSDRQRLRVAQSGKRVVYTPQVMIGEATTVDWQRPGRGARAATGGRNEFGRVLDAARSRDANVRLDMAVLGADDEALLVRLDASGAARDDVGRDVWIWLALYEDGLVSRVSAGENQGRTLRHDRVVRALKGPWRLSADGFSQEIRLEVPQDAETASAGLVAFVEAAETGRSLQSLGLRLDACVGDGIAEGGRERSTAPADAGRR
;
A
#
# COMPACT_ATOMS: atom_id res chain seq x y z
N MET A 1 -42.98 -47.45 -30.16
CA MET A 1 -42.89 -48.22 -31.41
C MET A 1 -41.44 -48.21 -31.88
N ARG A 2 -40.84 -49.41 -31.97
CA ARG A 2 -39.70 -49.87 -32.81
C ARG A 2 -38.41 -49.02 -32.83
N ALA A 3 -37.28 -49.52 -32.29
CA ALA A 3 -36.40 -50.57 -32.87
C ALA A 3 -35.68 -50.05 -34.14
N SER A 4 -34.38 -50.22 -34.41
CA SER A 4 -33.34 -51.09 -33.87
C SER A 4 -32.07 -50.96 -34.76
N VAL A 5 -30.86 -51.15 -34.18
CA VAL A 5 -29.81 -52.11 -34.62
C VAL A 5 -29.05 -51.78 -35.94
N PHE A 6 -27.77 -52.05 -36.21
CA PHE A 6 -26.52 -52.66 -35.65
C PHE A 6 -25.41 -52.14 -36.64
N SER A 7 -24.08 -52.25 -36.50
CA SER A 7 -23.27 -53.45 -36.25
C SER A 7 -21.77 -53.09 -36.33
N LEU A 8 -21.00 -53.64 -35.39
CA LEU A 8 -19.67 -54.30 -35.48
C LEU A 8 -18.54 -53.75 -36.38
N GLY A 9 -17.25 -53.85 -35.98
CA GLY A 9 -16.68 -54.89 -35.12
C GLY A 9 -15.25 -54.65 -34.59
N LYS A 10 -14.92 -55.53 -33.64
CA LYS A 10 -13.68 -55.71 -32.87
C LYS A 10 -12.61 -56.50 -33.63
N ALA A 11 -11.34 -56.34 -33.23
CA ALA A 11 -10.43 -57.38 -32.66
C ALA A 11 -8.99 -56.81 -32.63
N HIS A 12 -8.31 -56.64 -31.48
CA HIS A 12 -7.57 -57.61 -30.62
C HIS A 12 -6.40 -58.36 -31.28
N GLY A 13 -5.21 -58.25 -30.68
CA GLY A 13 -4.06 -59.12 -30.95
C GLY A 13 -2.79 -58.75 -30.18
N HIS A 14 -2.49 -59.53 -29.13
CA HIS A 14 -1.31 -59.50 -28.26
C HIS A 14 0.02 -59.83 -28.96
N GLY A 15 1.14 -59.47 -28.33
CA GLY A 15 2.42 -60.17 -28.51
C GLY A 15 3.62 -59.49 -27.84
N ALA A 16 3.98 -59.96 -26.64
CA ALA A 16 5.27 -59.68 -26.00
C ALA A 16 6.11 -60.97 -25.99
N GLN A 17 7.40 -60.90 -26.33
CA GLN A 17 8.39 -61.90 -25.90
C GLN A 17 9.84 -61.41 -26.07
N ARG A 18 10.68 -61.91 -25.15
CA ARG A 18 12.08 -61.55 -24.82
C ARG A 18 13.13 -62.36 -25.61
N ALA A 19 14.37 -61.84 -25.55
CA ALA A 19 15.69 -62.49 -25.73
C ALA A 19 16.05 -62.85 -27.18
N TYR A 20 17.29 -62.71 -27.67
CA TYR A 20 18.57 -63.14 -27.09
C TYR A 20 19.74 -62.21 -27.44
N SER A 21 20.78 -62.31 -26.62
CA SER A 21 22.15 -61.81 -26.79
C SER A 21 22.96 -62.65 -27.78
N GLU A 22 23.85 -62.02 -28.54
CA GLU A 22 25.08 -62.67 -29.02
C GLU A 22 26.20 -61.64 -29.26
N VAL A 23 27.40 -62.00 -28.84
CA VAL A 23 28.66 -61.28 -28.96
C VAL A 23 29.45 -61.95 -30.09
N VAL A 24 29.99 -61.16 -31.03
CA VAL A 24 31.02 -61.64 -31.97
C VAL A 24 32.10 -60.57 -32.15
N PHE A 25 33.35 -60.99 -31.90
CA PHE A 25 34.60 -60.29 -32.19
C PHE A 25 34.95 -60.37 -33.69
N GLY A 26 35.63 -59.36 -34.24
CA GLY A 26 36.18 -59.46 -35.60
C GLY A 26 36.89 -58.23 -36.14
N GLU A 27 38.16 -58.11 -35.77
CA GLU A 27 39.33 -57.63 -36.52
C GLU A 27 39.41 -56.25 -37.22
N ALA A 28 40.61 -55.70 -37.05
CA ALA A 28 41.12 -54.41 -37.46
C ALA A 28 41.49 -54.33 -38.94
N THR A 29 41.36 -53.13 -39.52
CA THR A 29 42.30 -52.66 -40.54
C THR A 29 42.60 -51.18 -40.30
N GLY A 30 43.88 -50.85 -40.27
CA GLY A 30 44.38 -49.53 -39.95
C GLY A 30 44.30 -48.54 -41.10
N SER A 31 44.41 -47.26 -40.76
CA SER A 31 45.10 -46.30 -41.61
C SER A 31 45.54 -45.12 -40.74
N SER A 32 46.85 -44.93 -40.67
CA SER A 32 47.50 -43.84 -39.96
C SER A 32 47.29 -42.53 -40.70
N ALA A 33 46.54 -41.60 -40.10
CA ALA A 33 46.53 -40.21 -40.51
C ALA A 33 47.13 -39.36 -39.39
N VAL A 34 48.34 -38.86 -39.61
CA VAL A 34 49.05 -37.93 -38.72
C VAL A 34 48.33 -36.58 -38.81
N GLN A 35 47.42 -36.31 -37.87
CA GLN A 35 46.72 -35.04 -37.80
C GLN A 35 47.46 -34.11 -36.83
N ARG A 36 48.14 -33.11 -37.40
CA ARG A 36 48.85 -32.05 -36.70
C ARG A 36 47.84 -31.26 -35.84
N PHE A 37 47.87 -31.46 -34.53
CA PHE A 37 47.12 -30.65 -33.58
C PHE A 37 47.66 -29.22 -33.60
N THR A 38 46.91 -28.32 -34.22
CA THR A 38 47.13 -26.88 -34.08
C THR A 38 46.40 -26.48 -32.80
N LEU A 39 47.14 -26.21 -31.73
CA LEU A 39 46.61 -25.71 -30.46
C LEU A 39 46.04 -24.30 -30.68
N LEU A 40 44.72 -24.20 -30.81
CA LEU A 40 44.00 -22.93 -30.72
C LEU A 40 43.89 -22.57 -29.23
N PRO A 41 44.39 -21.42 -28.76
CA PRO A 41 44.25 -21.05 -27.36
C PRO A 41 42.77 -20.74 -27.09
N LEU A 42 42.17 -21.54 -26.21
CA LEU A 42 40.84 -21.31 -25.68
C LEU A 42 40.92 -20.08 -24.76
N VAL A 43 40.70 -18.88 -25.32
CA VAL A 43 40.50 -17.66 -24.54
C VAL A 43 39.13 -17.79 -23.87
N VAL A 44 39.11 -18.32 -22.65
CA VAL A 44 37.94 -18.26 -21.76
C VAL A 44 37.81 -16.80 -21.32
N ALA A 45 37.03 -16.03 -22.08
CA ALA A 45 36.57 -14.73 -21.65
C ALA A 45 35.63 -14.94 -20.45
N CYS A 46 36.16 -14.79 -19.23
CA CYS A 46 35.39 -14.63 -18.02
C CYS A 46 34.57 -13.34 -18.14
N ALA A 47 33.40 -13.43 -18.77
CA ALA A 47 32.36 -12.42 -18.67
C ALA A 47 31.80 -12.50 -17.24
N LEU A 48 32.47 -11.81 -16.31
CA LEU A 48 31.87 -11.45 -15.03
C LEU A 48 30.56 -10.72 -15.36
N PRO A 49 29.39 -11.21 -14.94
CA PRO A 49 28.18 -10.42 -15.07
C PRO A 49 28.40 -9.19 -14.21
N LEU A 50 28.54 -8.03 -14.85
CA LEU A 50 28.42 -6.74 -14.20
C LEU A 50 27.01 -6.73 -13.64
N ALA A 51 26.86 -7.08 -12.37
CA ALA A 51 25.60 -6.91 -11.67
C ALA A 51 25.25 -5.44 -11.83
N ALA A 52 24.23 -5.15 -12.65
CA ALA A 52 23.65 -3.84 -12.70
C ALA A 52 23.26 -3.54 -11.25
N MET A 53 23.97 -2.60 -10.63
CA MET A 53 23.48 -1.94 -9.43
C MET A 53 22.16 -1.35 -9.89
N ALA A 54 21.07 -2.02 -9.56
CA ALA A 54 19.75 -1.45 -9.74
C ALA A 54 19.77 -0.21 -8.84
N ASP A 55 19.86 0.97 -9.44
CA ASP A 55 19.44 2.21 -8.78
C ASP A 55 18.12 1.88 -8.11
N SER A 56 18.09 1.97 -6.78
CA SER A 56 16.92 1.69 -5.96
C SER A 56 15.92 2.83 -6.11
N ALA A 57 15.51 3.11 -7.35
CA ALA A 57 14.65 4.23 -7.72
C ALA A 57 13.49 4.32 -6.74
N CYS A 58 13.36 5.46 -6.04
CA CYS A 58 12.27 5.78 -5.12
C CYS A 58 10.90 5.71 -5.82
N ARG A 59 10.39 4.48 -5.94
CA ARG A 59 9.23 4.11 -6.74
C ARG A 59 8.47 2.98 -6.06
N ALA A 60 7.17 2.98 -6.26
CA ALA A 60 6.30 1.90 -5.84
C ALA A 60 5.27 1.60 -6.93
N SER A 61 4.82 0.35 -6.96
CA SER A 61 3.76 -0.13 -7.85
C SER A 61 2.74 -0.90 -7.02
N SER A 62 1.45 -0.69 -7.27
CA SER A 62 0.41 -1.42 -6.56
C SER A 62 0.45 -2.91 -6.90
N SER A 63 0.03 -3.73 -5.93
CA SER A 63 -0.12 -5.17 -6.14
C SER A 63 -1.24 -5.46 -7.17
N PRO A 64 -1.28 -6.68 -7.75
CA PRO A 64 -2.41 -7.12 -8.57
C PRO A 64 -3.73 -7.25 -7.79
N GLY A 65 -3.66 -7.37 -6.46
CA GLY A 65 -4.83 -7.38 -5.57
C GLY A 65 -5.17 -5.99 -5.06
N VAL A 66 -6.35 -5.83 -4.47
CA VAL A 66 -6.71 -4.58 -3.81
C VAL A 66 -5.97 -4.48 -2.48
N THR A 67 -5.16 -3.44 -2.33
CA THR A 67 -4.68 -2.96 -1.04
C THR A 67 -5.67 -1.90 -0.55
N PRO A 68 -6.56 -2.20 0.41
CA PRO A 68 -7.55 -1.25 0.89
C PRO A 68 -6.91 -0.14 1.73
N LEU A 69 -7.54 1.04 1.72
CA LEU A 69 -7.23 2.11 2.66
C LEU A 69 -8.08 1.99 3.93
N VAL A 70 -7.41 2.03 5.08
CA VAL A 70 -7.99 2.21 6.41
C VAL A 70 -7.81 3.68 6.82
N GLU A 71 -8.93 4.36 7.04
CA GLU A 71 -8.96 5.76 7.45
C GLU A 71 -9.41 5.84 8.92
N LEU A 72 -8.59 6.44 9.78
CA LEU A 72 -8.99 6.85 11.12
C LEU A 72 -9.22 8.36 11.12
N TYR A 73 -10.42 8.79 11.54
CA TYR A 73 -10.70 10.18 11.84
C TYR A 73 -10.61 10.39 13.36
N THR A 74 -9.71 11.27 13.79
CA THR A 74 -9.25 11.44 15.18
C THR A 74 -9.05 12.92 15.50
N ALA A 75 -8.83 13.24 16.78
CA ALA A 75 -8.42 14.58 17.23
C ALA A 75 -7.80 14.49 18.62
N GLU A 76 -6.78 15.31 18.90
CA GLU A 76 -6.16 15.37 20.23
C GLU A 76 -7.12 15.86 21.33
N GLY A 77 -8.10 16.71 20.96
CA GLY A 77 -9.14 17.20 21.86
C GLY A 77 -10.19 16.17 22.26
N CYS A 78 -10.28 15.03 21.57
CA CYS A 78 -11.27 13.98 21.79
C CYS A 78 -10.77 12.94 22.81
N SER A 79 -11.48 12.76 23.93
CA SER A 79 -11.07 11.86 25.02
C SER A 79 -10.88 10.38 24.66
N ASP A 80 -11.71 9.85 23.76
CA ASP A 80 -11.64 8.43 23.33
C ASP A 80 -10.64 8.18 22.19
N CYS A 81 -10.18 9.23 21.53
CA CYS A 81 -9.30 9.16 20.37
C CYS A 81 -7.91 8.53 20.64
N PRO A 82 -7.25 8.76 21.79
CA PRO A 82 -5.95 8.14 22.09
C PRO A 82 -5.94 6.61 22.03
N LYS A 83 -7.08 5.95 22.31
CA LYS A 83 -7.18 4.48 22.17
C LYS A 83 -7.20 4.06 20.69
N ALA A 84 -7.82 4.87 19.84
CA ALA A 84 -7.90 4.61 18.40
C ALA A 84 -6.55 4.87 17.72
N ASP A 85 -5.84 5.93 18.13
CA ASP A 85 -4.49 6.23 17.62
C ASP A 85 -3.50 5.11 17.94
N ALA A 86 -3.56 4.59 19.18
CA ALA A 86 -2.76 3.44 19.61
C ALA A 86 -3.14 2.16 18.84
N TRP A 87 -4.44 1.90 18.65
CA TRP A 87 -4.89 0.77 17.84
C TRP A 87 -4.41 0.85 16.39
N LEU A 88 -4.49 2.03 15.76
CA LEU A 88 -4.03 2.23 14.40
C LEU A 88 -2.52 2.00 14.30
N THR A 89 -1.75 2.55 15.24
CA THR A 89 -0.30 2.33 15.35
C THR A 89 0.06 0.84 15.39
N GLU A 90 -0.57 0.10 16.32
CA GLU A 90 -0.29 -1.33 16.52
C GLU A 90 -0.69 -2.14 15.29
N THR A 91 -1.86 -1.86 14.72
CA THR A 91 -2.38 -2.57 13.56
C THR A 91 -1.52 -2.31 12.33
N ALA A 92 -1.18 -1.05 12.07
CA ALA A 92 -0.38 -0.65 10.92
C ALA A 92 1.07 -1.14 10.97
N SER A 93 1.61 -1.41 12.16
CA SER A 93 2.94 -2.00 12.36
C SER A 93 2.94 -3.53 12.23
N ALA A 94 1.79 -4.17 12.42
CA ALA A 94 1.65 -5.63 12.37
C ALA A 94 1.27 -6.16 10.98
N MET A 95 1.00 -5.29 10.01
CA MET A 95 0.55 -5.65 8.66
C MET A 95 1.59 -5.29 7.61
N ALA A 96 1.67 -6.09 6.54
CA ALA A 96 2.53 -5.77 5.41
C ALA A 96 1.94 -4.61 4.58
N ALA A 97 2.77 -3.91 3.81
CA ALA A 97 2.34 -2.77 3.00
C ALA A 97 1.26 -3.17 1.96
N GLU A 98 1.28 -4.41 1.50
CA GLU A 98 0.31 -4.95 0.54
C GLU A 98 -1.02 -5.34 1.20
N ASP A 99 -1.05 -5.52 2.52
CA ASP A 99 -2.26 -5.93 3.24
C ASP A 99 -3.26 -4.77 3.37
N ALA A 100 -2.78 -3.57 3.70
CA ALA A 100 -3.58 -2.35 3.80
C ALA A 100 -2.71 -1.10 3.92
N SER A 101 -3.20 0.03 3.39
CA SER A 101 -2.69 1.35 3.73
C SER A 101 -3.44 1.92 4.94
N PHE A 102 -2.77 2.68 5.80
CA PHE A 102 -3.37 3.30 6.99
C PHE A 102 -3.07 4.80 6.99
N LEU A 103 -4.09 5.61 7.28
CA LEU A 103 -3.98 7.06 7.42
C LEU A 103 -4.83 7.53 8.62
N ALA A 104 -4.27 8.45 9.41
CA ALA A 104 -4.94 9.17 10.49
C ALA A 104 -5.21 10.62 10.08
N PHE A 105 -6.48 10.95 9.89
CA PHE A 105 -6.98 12.26 9.53
C PHE A 105 -7.41 13.00 10.81
N HIS A 106 -6.60 13.95 11.24
CA HIS A 106 -6.93 14.80 12.39
C HIS A 106 -7.94 15.87 11.97
N VAL A 107 -9.12 15.87 12.60
CA VAL A 107 -10.24 16.76 12.25
C VAL A 107 -10.23 18.03 13.09
N ASP A 108 -10.62 19.16 12.50
CA ASP A 108 -10.51 20.50 13.09
C ASP A 108 -11.70 20.91 13.99
N TYR A 109 -12.83 20.22 13.93
CA TYR A 109 -14.04 20.65 14.66
C TYR A 109 -13.93 20.47 16.19
N TRP A 110 -12.87 19.84 16.69
CA TRP A 110 -12.54 19.78 18.12
C TRP A 110 -11.68 20.95 18.60
N ASP A 111 -11.02 21.70 17.72
CA ASP A 111 -10.05 22.73 18.14
C ASP A 111 -10.69 23.87 18.94
N SER A 112 -12.00 24.08 18.73
CA SER A 112 -12.80 25.09 19.43
C SER A 112 -12.95 24.85 20.94
N ILE A 113 -12.59 23.67 21.47
CA ILE A 113 -12.73 23.32 22.90
C ILE A 113 -11.54 23.76 23.77
N GLY A 114 -10.56 24.49 23.20
CA GLY A 114 -9.46 25.10 23.94
C GLY A 114 -8.08 24.45 23.75
N TRP A 115 -7.99 23.38 22.96
CA TRP A 115 -6.74 22.79 22.50
C TRP A 115 -6.77 22.65 20.97
N PRO A 116 -6.07 23.52 20.22
CA PRO A 116 -5.93 23.36 18.78
C PRO A 116 -4.95 22.23 18.48
N ASP A 117 -5.44 21.18 17.86
CA ASP A 117 -4.64 20.05 17.39
C ASP A 117 -3.77 20.50 16.20
N ARG A 118 -2.45 20.47 16.36
CA ARG A 118 -1.51 20.99 15.34
C ARG A 118 -1.49 20.19 14.04
N PHE A 119 -2.11 19.00 14.04
CA PHE A 119 -2.23 18.14 12.86
C PHE A 119 -3.61 18.25 12.21
N SER A 120 -4.54 18.98 12.82
CA SER A 120 -5.88 19.15 12.28
C SER A 120 -5.85 19.96 10.98
N ALA A 121 -6.80 19.66 10.10
CA ALA A 121 -7.03 20.47 8.92
C ALA A 121 -8.49 20.40 8.47
N GLY A 122 -9.03 21.51 7.97
CA GLY A 122 -10.40 21.56 7.45
C GLY A 122 -10.66 20.56 6.32
N ILE A 123 -9.65 20.29 5.49
CA ILE A 123 -9.74 19.28 4.43
C ILE A 123 -9.95 17.86 4.98
N HIS A 124 -9.45 17.55 6.18
CA HIS A 124 -9.67 16.26 6.83
C HIS A 124 -11.14 16.13 7.29
N SER A 125 -11.68 17.19 7.89
CA SER A 125 -13.09 17.27 8.27
C SER A 125 -14.02 17.22 7.05
N ASP A 126 -13.67 17.90 5.96
CA ASP A 126 -14.41 17.85 4.69
C ASP A 126 -14.37 16.46 4.09
N ARG A 127 -13.20 15.80 4.10
CA ARG A 127 -13.07 14.40 3.67
C ARG A 127 -14.00 13.52 4.50
N GLN A 128 -13.97 13.59 5.83
CA GLN A 128 -14.85 12.78 6.67
C GLN A 128 -16.35 12.95 6.32
N ARG A 129 -16.79 14.21 6.16
CA ARG A 129 -18.17 14.53 5.78
C ARG A 129 -18.53 13.94 4.43
N LEU A 130 -17.63 14.05 3.45
CA LEU A 130 -17.76 13.46 2.12
C LEU A 130 -17.91 11.94 2.20
N ARG A 131 -17.03 11.25 2.94
CA ARG A 131 -17.08 9.78 3.13
C ARG A 131 -18.41 9.33 3.75
N VAL A 132 -18.83 10.02 4.81
CA VAL A 132 -20.11 9.73 5.49
C VAL A 132 -21.29 9.93 4.53
N ALA A 133 -21.30 11.01 3.76
CA ALA A 133 -22.34 11.30 2.78
C ALA A 133 -22.42 10.26 1.65
N GLN A 134 -21.26 9.83 1.10
CA GLN A 134 -21.18 8.76 0.08
C GLN A 134 -21.80 7.44 0.57
N SER A 135 -21.69 7.14 1.87
CA SER A 135 -22.31 5.96 2.49
C SER A 135 -23.81 6.13 2.83
N GLY A 136 -24.44 7.25 2.44
CA GLY A 136 -25.83 7.58 2.75
C GLY A 136 -26.09 7.97 4.22
N LYS A 137 -25.03 8.16 5.01
CA LYS A 137 -25.10 8.59 6.41
C LYS A 137 -24.94 10.10 6.51
N ARG A 138 -25.19 10.66 7.69
CA ARG A 138 -25.18 12.12 7.94
C ARG A 138 -24.36 12.55 9.15
N VAL A 139 -23.90 11.60 9.95
CA VAL A 139 -23.25 11.87 11.24
C VAL A 139 -21.77 11.54 11.13
N VAL A 140 -20.94 12.55 11.38
CA VAL A 140 -19.51 12.39 11.65
C VAL A 140 -19.29 12.35 13.16
N TYR A 141 -18.29 11.60 13.60
CA TYR A 141 -17.89 11.52 15.01
C TYR A 141 -16.42 11.10 15.09
N THR A 142 -15.80 11.23 16.26
CA THR A 142 -14.46 10.67 16.50
C THR A 142 -14.42 9.86 17.79
N PRO A 143 -13.57 8.81 17.88
CA PRO A 143 -12.82 8.24 16.76
C PRO A 143 -13.75 7.50 15.78
N GLN A 144 -13.49 7.62 14.48
CA GLN A 144 -14.26 6.92 13.44
C GLN A 144 -13.31 6.22 12.47
N VAL A 145 -13.47 4.90 12.36
CA VAL A 145 -12.69 4.06 11.45
C VAL A 145 -13.53 3.73 10.21
N MET A 146 -12.94 3.93 9.04
CA MET A 146 -13.57 3.67 7.75
C MET A 146 -12.67 2.79 6.86
N ILE A 147 -13.31 1.90 6.10
CA ILE A 147 -12.66 1.08 5.07
C ILE A 147 -13.60 1.02 3.87
N GLY A 148 -13.24 1.73 2.79
CA GLY A 148 -14.12 1.87 1.63
C GLY A 148 -15.53 2.34 2.00
N GLU A 149 -16.55 1.60 1.58
CA GLU A 149 -17.97 1.91 1.84
C GLU A 149 -18.36 1.78 3.33
N ALA A 150 -17.57 1.07 4.14
CA ALA A 150 -17.85 0.84 5.55
C ALA A 150 -17.35 2.03 6.39
N THR A 151 -18.25 2.94 6.75
CA THR A 151 -17.93 4.20 7.46
C THR A 151 -18.10 4.16 8.99
N THR A 152 -18.46 3.01 9.56
CA THR A 152 -18.72 2.83 10.99
C THR A 152 -18.16 1.50 11.48
N VAL A 153 -16.90 1.21 11.14
CA VAL A 153 -16.26 -0.08 11.45
C VAL A 153 -15.98 -0.18 12.95
N ASP A 154 -16.50 -1.19 13.64
CA ASP A 154 -16.12 -1.50 15.02
C ASP A 154 -14.71 -2.11 15.06
N TRP A 155 -13.74 -1.26 15.43
CA TRP A 155 -12.35 -1.64 15.61
C TRP A 155 -12.04 -2.15 17.03
N GLN A 156 -12.88 -1.81 18.02
CA GLN A 156 -12.61 -2.04 19.44
C GLN A 156 -12.99 -3.45 19.91
N ARG A 157 -14.09 -4.01 19.40
CA ARG A 157 -14.67 -5.22 19.99
C ARG A 157 -14.19 -6.48 19.29
N PRO A 158 -13.54 -7.44 19.99
CA PRO A 158 -13.44 -8.80 19.47
C PRO A 158 -14.86 -9.34 19.21
N GLY A 159 -15.07 -9.96 18.06
CA GLY A 159 -16.41 -10.37 17.60
C GLY A 159 -17.18 -11.16 18.67
N ARG A 160 -18.25 -10.56 19.21
CA ARG A 160 -19.17 -11.26 20.12
C ARG A 160 -20.22 -11.98 19.25
N GLY A 161 -20.06 -13.29 19.08
CA GLY A 161 -21.02 -14.17 18.38
C GLY A 161 -20.48 -14.78 17.08
N ALA A 162 -20.78 -16.07 16.87
CA ALA A 162 -20.32 -16.94 15.78
C ALA A 162 -18.78 -17.10 15.64
N ARG A 163 -18.10 -17.38 16.75
CA ARG A 163 -16.66 -17.75 16.80
C ARG A 163 -16.26 -18.97 15.94
N ALA A 164 -17.19 -19.70 15.32
CA ALA A 164 -16.90 -20.89 14.53
C ALA A 164 -16.84 -20.66 13.01
N ALA A 165 -17.45 -19.59 12.47
CA ALA A 165 -17.55 -19.40 11.01
C ALA A 165 -16.48 -18.47 10.41
N THR A 166 -15.83 -17.63 11.22
CA THR A 166 -14.93 -16.55 10.77
C THR A 166 -13.55 -16.55 11.45
N GLY A 167 -13.17 -17.64 12.12
CA GLY A 167 -11.85 -17.76 12.74
C GLY A 167 -11.57 -16.76 13.88
N GLY A 168 -12.60 -16.19 14.51
CA GLY A 168 -12.46 -15.33 15.70
C GLY A 168 -12.16 -13.85 15.44
N ARG A 169 -12.27 -13.35 14.20
CA ARG A 169 -11.97 -11.94 13.85
C ARG A 169 -13.07 -10.95 14.29
N ASN A 170 -12.65 -9.73 14.68
CA ASN A 170 -13.55 -8.59 14.92
C ASN A 170 -14.17 -8.05 13.60
N GLU A 171 -15.05 -7.05 13.69
CA GLU A 171 -15.67 -6.47 12.48
C GLU A 171 -14.61 -5.89 11.54
N PHE A 172 -13.63 -5.15 12.06
CA PHE A 172 -12.50 -4.63 11.29
C PHE A 172 -11.86 -5.70 10.40
N GLY A 173 -11.44 -6.84 10.97
CA GLY A 173 -10.79 -7.90 10.20
C GLY A 173 -11.68 -8.47 9.09
N ARG A 174 -13.00 -8.61 9.34
CA ARG A 174 -13.93 -9.10 8.31
C ARG A 174 -14.11 -8.10 7.17
N VAL A 175 -14.26 -6.81 7.49
CA VAL A 175 -14.43 -5.75 6.49
C VAL A 175 -13.15 -5.62 5.65
N LEU A 176 -11.99 -5.67 6.29
CA LEU A 176 -10.70 -5.59 5.62
C LEU A 176 -10.48 -6.76 4.66
N ASP A 177 -10.72 -8.00 5.11
CA ASP A 177 -10.60 -9.20 4.28
C ASP A 177 -11.53 -9.13 3.05
N ALA A 178 -12.78 -8.68 3.26
CA ALA A 178 -13.75 -8.53 2.18
C ALA A 178 -13.37 -7.43 1.18
N ALA A 179 -12.61 -6.42 1.60
CA ALA A 179 -12.07 -5.40 0.71
C ALA A 179 -10.88 -5.95 -0.10
N ARG A 180 -9.98 -6.69 0.55
CA ARG A 180 -8.80 -7.32 -0.07
C ARG A 180 -9.14 -8.40 -1.08
N SER A 181 -10.24 -9.12 -0.87
CA SER A 181 -10.67 -10.22 -1.75
C SER A 181 -11.30 -9.75 -3.07
N ARG A 182 -11.33 -8.44 -3.33
CA ARG A 182 -11.85 -7.86 -4.57
C ARG A 182 -10.75 -7.84 -5.63
N ASP A 183 -11.15 -7.89 -6.90
CA ASP A 183 -10.23 -7.68 -8.01
C ASP A 183 -9.78 -6.22 -8.07
N ALA A 184 -8.47 -5.98 -8.17
CA ALA A 184 -7.97 -4.63 -8.42
C ALA A 184 -8.25 -4.25 -9.87
N ASN A 185 -9.12 -3.28 -10.06
CA ASN A 185 -9.46 -2.75 -11.39
C ASN A 185 -8.65 -1.48 -11.75
N VAL A 186 -7.84 -1.00 -10.81
CA VAL A 186 -6.95 0.14 -10.99
C VAL A 186 -5.56 -0.24 -10.54
N ARG A 187 -4.58 0.05 -11.39
CA ARG A 187 -3.16 -0.04 -11.08
C ARG A 187 -2.65 1.36 -10.77
N LEU A 188 -1.86 1.47 -9.70
CA LEU A 188 -1.13 2.68 -9.35
C LEU A 188 0.36 2.44 -9.50
N ASP A 189 1.06 3.44 -10.04
CA ASP A 189 2.51 3.52 -10.03
C ASP A 189 2.88 4.93 -9.54
N MET A 190 3.85 5.01 -8.62
CA MET A 190 4.24 6.26 -7.97
C MET A 190 5.77 6.35 -7.91
N ALA A 191 6.31 7.54 -8.13
CA ALA A 191 7.74 7.82 -8.05
C ALA A 191 7.99 9.19 -7.41
N VAL A 192 8.95 9.30 -6.50
CA VAL A 192 9.48 10.61 -6.10
C VAL A 192 10.56 11.01 -7.09
N LEU A 193 10.34 12.12 -7.78
CA LEU A 193 11.25 12.66 -8.78
C LEU A 193 12.28 13.63 -8.18
N GLY A 194 11.95 14.20 -7.02
CA GLY A 194 12.81 15.12 -6.28
C GLY A 194 12.17 15.56 -4.98
N ALA A 195 12.98 16.10 -4.09
CA ALA A 195 12.58 16.62 -2.81
C ALA A 195 13.40 17.88 -2.49
N ASP A 196 12.72 18.90 -1.97
CA ASP A 196 13.33 20.07 -1.35
C ASP A 196 12.74 20.25 0.07
N ASP A 197 13.20 21.26 0.82
CA ASP A 197 12.75 21.52 2.19
C ASP A 197 11.27 21.92 2.30
N GLU A 198 10.62 22.28 1.19
CA GLU A 198 9.25 22.78 1.16
C GLU A 198 8.28 21.80 0.48
N ALA A 199 8.76 20.92 -0.39
CA ALA A 199 7.91 20.04 -1.18
C ALA A 199 8.61 18.80 -1.74
N LEU A 200 7.78 17.80 -2.03
CA LEU A 200 8.13 16.63 -2.84
C LEU A 200 7.55 16.82 -4.26
N LEU A 201 8.35 16.47 -5.27
CA LEU A 201 7.86 16.31 -6.64
C LEU A 201 7.56 14.82 -6.87
N VAL A 202 6.28 14.48 -7.02
CA VAL A 202 5.81 13.09 -7.12
C VAL A 202 5.18 12.86 -8.48
N ARG A 203 5.66 11.86 -9.24
CA ARG A 203 4.91 11.33 -10.39
C ARG A 203 3.92 10.29 -9.90
N LEU A 204 2.66 10.46 -10.28
CA LEU A 204 1.59 9.51 -10.00
C LEU A 204 0.91 9.12 -11.30
N ASP A 205 0.92 7.82 -11.58
CA ASP A 205 0.27 7.20 -12.71
C ASP A 205 -0.83 6.27 -12.20
N ALA A 206 -2.01 6.34 -12.82
CA ALA A 206 -3.11 5.42 -12.58
C ALA A 206 -3.71 4.94 -13.90
N SER A 207 -3.93 3.63 -14.01
CA SER A 207 -4.52 3.02 -15.20
C SER A 207 -5.51 1.93 -14.82
N GLY A 208 -6.42 1.61 -15.75
CA GLY A 208 -7.51 0.67 -15.50
C GLY A 208 -8.88 1.32 -15.69
N ALA A 209 -9.94 0.52 -15.59
CA ALA A 209 -11.29 0.95 -15.90
C ALA A 209 -12.19 0.86 -14.68
N ALA A 210 -12.96 1.93 -14.44
CA ALA A 210 -14.15 1.84 -13.62
C ALA A 210 -15.13 0.87 -14.31
N ARG A 211 -15.44 -0.25 -13.65
CA ARG A 211 -16.49 -1.16 -14.11
C ARG A 211 -17.87 -0.58 -13.77
N ASP A 212 -18.91 -1.07 -14.44
CA ASP A 212 -20.29 -0.62 -14.23
C ASP A 212 -20.74 -0.69 -12.75
N ASP A 213 -20.13 -1.57 -11.94
CA ASP A 213 -20.45 -1.75 -10.52
C ASP A 213 -19.72 -0.78 -9.56
N VAL A 214 -18.79 0.02 -10.07
CA VAL A 214 -17.95 0.95 -9.29
C VAL A 214 -18.46 2.39 -9.38
N GLY A 215 -19.27 2.72 -10.40
CA GLY A 215 -19.68 4.09 -10.70
C GLY A 215 -18.91 4.65 -11.90
N ARG A 216 -19.36 5.78 -12.45
CA ARG A 216 -18.73 6.38 -13.63
C ARG A 216 -17.53 7.25 -13.28
N ASP A 217 -17.48 7.72 -12.04
CA ASP A 217 -16.45 8.63 -11.57
C ASP A 217 -15.55 7.97 -10.53
N VAL A 218 -14.25 8.03 -10.78
CA VAL A 218 -13.21 7.49 -9.91
C VAL A 218 -12.28 8.62 -9.51
N TRP A 219 -12.06 8.76 -8.21
CA TRP A 219 -11.22 9.78 -7.61
C TRP A 219 -9.88 9.23 -7.18
N ILE A 220 -8.83 10.00 -7.45
CA ILE A 220 -7.44 9.75 -7.07
C ILE A 220 -7.03 10.81 -6.07
N TRP A 221 -6.36 10.38 -5.01
CA TRP A 221 -5.80 11.23 -3.97
C TRP A 221 -4.35 10.86 -3.69
N LEU A 222 -3.59 11.83 -3.19
CA LEU A 222 -2.24 11.64 -2.69
C LEU A 222 -2.12 12.26 -1.30
N ALA A 223 -1.69 11.44 -0.34
CA ALA A 223 -1.43 11.87 1.03
C ALA A 223 0.05 11.75 1.37
N LEU A 224 0.61 12.77 2.03
CA LEU A 224 1.82 12.66 2.84
C LEU A 224 1.38 12.33 4.26
N TYR A 225 1.93 11.28 4.84
CA TYR A 225 1.75 10.97 6.25
C TYR A 225 3.07 10.96 7.01
N GLU A 226 3.00 11.07 8.32
CA GLU A 226 4.15 11.01 9.21
C GLU A 226 3.88 10.13 10.45
N ASP A 227 4.90 9.36 10.82
CA ASP A 227 4.94 8.54 12.02
C ASP A 227 5.76 9.18 13.15
N GLY A 228 5.58 8.71 14.37
CA GLY A 228 6.42 9.07 15.52
C GLY A 228 6.13 10.45 16.10
N LEU A 229 5.02 11.07 15.73
CA LEU A 229 4.64 12.38 16.20
C LEU A 229 4.21 12.33 17.66
N VAL A 230 4.59 13.38 18.41
CA VAL A 230 4.29 13.50 19.83
C VAL A 230 3.73 14.90 20.12
N SER A 231 2.71 14.94 20.98
CA SER A 231 2.13 16.19 21.47
C SER A 231 1.93 16.12 22.98
N ARG A 232 2.26 17.22 23.66
CA ARG A 232 1.92 17.43 25.07
C ARG A 232 0.69 18.31 25.14
N VAL A 233 -0.46 17.71 25.39
CA VAL A 233 -1.75 18.38 25.40
C VAL A 233 -1.88 19.25 26.66
N SER A 234 -2.10 20.55 26.49
CA SER A 234 -2.15 21.50 27.61
C SER A 234 -3.57 21.92 28.02
N ALA A 235 -4.61 21.52 27.28
CA ALA A 235 -6.01 21.88 27.52
C ALA A 235 -6.98 20.82 26.94
N GLY A 236 -8.29 20.99 27.15
CA GLY A 236 -9.31 20.06 26.66
C GLY A 236 -9.38 18.75 27.46
N GLU A 237 -10.11 17.76 26.95
CA GLU A 237 -10.38 16.50 27.68
C GLU A 237 -9.13 15.65 27.94
N ASN A 238 -8.07 15.85 27.14
CA ASN A 238 -6.79 15.16 27.27
C ASN A 238 -5.70 16.00 27.97
N GLN A 239 -6.06 17.07 28.67
CA GLN A 239 -5.11 17.94 29.37
C GLN A 239 -4.11 17.15 30.24
N GLY A 240 -2.82 17.49 30.10
CA GLY A 240 -1.73 16.90 30.87
C GLY A 240 -1.20 15.57 30.31
N ARG A 241 -1.81 15.04 29.25
CA ARG A 241 -1.34 13.81 28.60
C ARG A 241 -0.28 14.11 27.56
N THR A 242 0.62 13.15 27.37
CA THR A 242 1.50 13.08 26.20
C THR A 242 0.90 12.05 25.26
N LEU A 243 0.55 12.47 24.05
CA LEU A 243 -0.05 11.64 23.02
C LEU A 243 0.99 11.32 21.96
N ARG A 244 0.90 10.12 21.38
CA ARG A 244 1.76 9.65 20.29
C ARG A 244 0.85 9.32 19.10
N HIS A 245 1.27 9.73 17.91
CA HIS A 245 0.51 9.58 16.69
C HIS A 245 1.40 8.99 15.59
N ASP A 246 0.82 8.05 14.85
CA ASP A 246 1.41 7.46 13.66
C ASP A 246 0.42 7.62 12.49
N ARG A 247 0.95 7.57 11.27
CA ARG A 247 0.22 7.71 10.00
C ARG A 247 -0.59 9.00 9.90
N VAL A 248 -0.18 10.05 10.61
CA VAL A 248 -0.86 11.34 10.61
C VAL A 248 -0.75 11.97 9.23
N VAL A 249 -1.87 12.26 8.60
CA VAL A 249 -1.88 12.95 7.31
C VAL A 249 -1.41 14.39 7.51
N ARG A 250 -0.26 14.72 6.90
CA ARG A 250 0.39 16.03 6.95
C ARG A 250 0.07 16.90 5.73
N ALA A 251 -0.24 16.26 4.59
CA ALA A 251 -0.74 16.93 3.41
C ALA A 251 -1.66 16.00 2.61
N LEU A 252 -2.72 16.54 2.01
CA LEU A 252 -3.64 15.83 1.13
C LEU A 252 -3.89 16.65 -0.13
N LYS A 253 -3.69 16.04 -1.30
CA LYS A 253 -4.00 16.65 -2.61
C LYS A 253 -4.95 15.76 -3.39
N GLY A 254 -5.79 16.38 -4.23
CA GLY A 254 -6.91 15.75 -4.94
C GLY A 254 -8.25 16.39 -4.55
N PRO A 255 -9.38 15.77 -4.93
CA PRO A 255 -9.46 14.59 -5.79
C PRO A 255 -9.17 14.94 -7.25
N TRP A 256 -8.44 14.07 -7.94
CA TRP A 256 -8.38 14.08 -9.41
C TRP A 256 -9.26 12.97 -9.99
N ARG A 257 -9.73 13.15 -11.22
CA ARG A 257 -10.55 12.13 -11.91
C ARG A 257 -9.66 11.19 -12.72
N LEU A 258 -9.87 9.89 -12.59
CA LEU A 258 -9.31 8.90 -13.51
C LEU A 258 -10.09 8.95 -14.83
N SER A 259 -9.40 9.19 -15.95
CA SER A 259 -10.01 9.19 -17.28
C SER A 259 -9.93 7.81 -17.94
N ALA A 260 -10.61 7.63 -19.07
CA ALA A 260 -10.52 6.39 -19.87
C ALA A 260 -9.09 6.14 -20.41
N ASP A 261 -8.32 7.20 -20.66
CA ASP A 261 -6.93 7.13 -21.11
C ASP A 261 -5.93 6.96 -19.95
N GLY A 262 -6.44 6.86 -18.71
CA GLY A 262 -5.66 6.82 -17.49
C GLY A 262 -5.49 8.20 -16.84
N PHE A 263 -4.55 8.26 -15.91
CA PHE A 263 -4.12 9.47 -15.20
C PHE A 263 -2.60 9.44 -15.09
N SER A 264 -1.94 10.56 -15.40
CA SER A 264 -0.50 10.73 -15.25
C SER A 264 -0.23 12.20 -14.94
N GLN A 265 0.34 12.48 -13.77
CA GLN A 265 0.65 13.85 -13.34
C GLN A 265 1.95 13.88 -12.54
N GLU A 266 2.67 14.99 -12.66
CA GLU A 266 3.69 15.41 -11.69
C GLU A 266 3.06 16.37 -10.68
N ILE A 267 3.08 15.99 -9.42
CA ILE A 267 2.39 16.66 -8.33
C ILE A 267 3.46 17.25 -7.42
N ARG A 268 3.44 18.58 -7.25
CA ARG A 268 4.18 19.24 -6.16
C ARG A 268 3.36 19.13 -4.88
N LEU A 269 3.83 18.31 -3.94
CA LEU A 269 3.21 18.08 -2.65
C LEU A 269 3.98 18.86 -1.58
N GLU A 270 3.34 19.90 -1.02
CA GLU A 270 3.92 20.70 0.06
C GLU A 270 4.15 19.83 1.30
N VAL A 271 5.34 19.97 1.89
CA VAL A 271 5.76 19.32 3.13
C VAL A 271 5.70 20.37 4.24
N PRO A 272 4.93 20.15 5.32
CA PRO A 272 4.95 21.07 6.46
C PRO A 272 6.35 21.23 7.04
N GLN A 273 6.71 22.45 7.44
CA GLN A 273 8.06 22.77 7.93
C GLN A 273 8.49 21.99 9.19
N ASP A 274 7.53 21.48 9.96
CA ASP A 274 7.75 20.67 11.16
C ASP A 274 7.59 19.16 10.92
N ALA A 275 7.49 18.72 9.66
CA ALA A 275 7.47 17.31 9.28
C ALA A 275 8.90 16.76 9.09
N GLU A 276 9.13 15.54 9.56
CA GLU A 276 10.40 14.84 9.39
C GLU A 276 10.28 13.79 8.27
N THR A 277 10.93 14.01 7.12
CA THR A 277 10.86 13.11 5.95
C THR A 277 11.28 11.67 6.25
N ALA A 278 12.19 11.48 7.20
CA ALA A 278 12.67 10.15 7.61
C ALA A 278 11.60 9.30 8.32
N SER A 279 10.57 9.91 8.91
CA SER A 279 9.42 9.21 9.50
C SER A 279 8.18 9.29 8.63
N ALA A 280 8.30 9.86 7.42
CA ALA A 280 7.19 10.11 6.53
C ALA A 280 7.03 9.03 5.43
N GLY A 281 5.84 9.02 4.84
CA GLY A 281 5.51 8.20 3.69
C GLY A 281 4.43 8.83 2.84
N LEU A 282 4.31 8.33 1.60
CA LEU A 282 3.25 8.68 0.68
C LEU A 282 2.22 7.55 0.62
N VAL A 283 0.95 7.91 0.52
CA VAL A 283 -0.13 6.98 0.13
C VAL A 283 -0.91 7.61 -1.01
N ALA A 284 -0.85 6.99 -2.18
CA ALA A 284 -1.79 7.26 -3.26
C ALA A 284 -2.98 6.29 -3.12
N PHE A 285 -4.20 6.78 -3.29
CA PHE A 285 -5.37 5.92 -3.19
C PHE A 285 -6.48 6.34 -4.13
N VAL A 286 -7.27 5.35 -4.53
CA VAL A 286 -8.29 5.45 -5.57
C VAL A 286 -9.61 4.94 -5.02
N GLU A 287 -10.66 5.73 -5.20
CA GLU A 287 -11.99 5.42 -4.69
C GLU A 287 -13.10 5.77 -5.69
N ALA A 288 -14.21 5.05 -5.63
CA ALA A 288 -15.43 5.43 -6.32
C ALA A 288 -15.98 6.76 -5.77
N ALA A 289 -16.25 7.73 -6.64
CA ALA A 289 -16.72 9.05 -6.24
C ALA A 289 -18.11 9.01 -5.58
N GLU A 290 -18.97 8.09 -5.98
CA GLU A 290 -20.37 8.04 -5.53
C GLU A 290 -20.53 7.27 -4.22
N THR A 291 -19.80 6.15 -4.07
CA THR A 291 -20.00 5.20 -2.95
C THR A 291 -18.87 5.24 -1.94
N GLY A 292 -17.73 5.83 -2.30
CA GLY A 292 -16.54 5.77 -1.48
C GLY A 292 -15.86 4.40 -1.43
N ARG A 293 -16.24 3.49 -2.33
CA ARG A 293 -15.59 2.19 -2.46
C ARG A 293 -14.10 2.34 -2.73
N SER A 294 -13.26 1.74 -1.87
CA SER A 294 -11.82 1.64 -2.11
C SER A 294 -11.55 0.74 -3.32
N LEU A 295 -10.76 1.23 -4.27
CA LEU A 295 -10.42 0.50 -5.51
C LEU A 295 -8.96 0.06 -5.53
N GLN A 296 -8.06 0.90 -5.02
CA GLN A 296 -6.66 0.57 -4.84
C GLN A 296 -6.01 1.57 -3.90
N SER A 297 -4.96 1.18 -3.19
CA SER A 297 -4.01 2.11 -2.58
C SER A 297 -2.59 1.64 -2.78
N LEU A 298 -1.65 2.57 -2.67
CA LEU A 298 -0.23 2.34 -2.86
C LEU A 298 0.56 3.18 -1.85
N GLY A 299 1.28 2.51 -0.96
CA GLY A 299 2.21 3.14 -0.02
C GLY A 299 3.63 3.20 -0.56
N LEU A 300 4.35 4.28 -0.26
CA LEU A 300 5.79 4.42 -0.46
C LEU A 300 6.40 5.11 0.75
N ARG A 301 7.28 4.41 1.48
CA ARG A 301 8.02 4.99 2.60
C ARG A 301 9.14 5.89 2.06
N LEU A 302 9.33 7.06 2.67
CA LEU A 302 10.36 8.01 2.21
C LEU A 302 11.74 7.70 2.81
N ASP A 303 11.82 7.01 3.95
CA ASP A 303 13.09 6.48 4.50
C ASP A 303 13.79 5.52 3.51
N ALA A 304 13.03 4.73 2.77
CA ALA A 304 13.51 3.85 1.71
C ALA A 304 14.07 4.61 0.49
N CYS A 305 13.81 5.92 0.39
CA CYS A 305 14.24 6.78 -0.71
C CYS A 305 15.50 7.60 -0.40
N VAL A 306 16.03 7.52 0.82
CA VAL A 306 17.16 8.35 1.30
C VAL A 306 18.51 7.98 0.64
N GLY A 307 18.58 6.92 -0.17
CA GLY A 307 19.75 6.58 -0.99
C GLY A 307 19.85 7.29 -2.35
N ASP A 308 18.75 7.90 -2.81
CA ASP A 308 18.57 8.33 -4.21
C ASP A 308 18.66 9.85 -4.44
N GLY A 309 19.18 10.61 -3.47
CA GLY A 309 19.34 12.06 -3.60
C GLY A 309 18.19 12.91 -3.06
N ILE A 310 17.34 12.36 -2.19
CA ILE A 310 16.60 13.17 -1.22
C ILE A 310 17.64 13.65 -0.21
N ALA A 311 18.09 14.89 -0.37
CA ALA A 311 19.19 15.46 0.39
C ALA A 311 19.01 15.23 1.90
N GLU A 312 20.07 14.79 2.57
CA GLU A 312 20.20 14.83 4.02
C GLU A 312 20.19 16.31 4.48
N GLY A 313 18.99 16.90 4.56
CA GLY A 313 18.74 18.19 5.20
C GLY A 313 18.80 18.03 6.72
N GLY A 314 19.94 17.58 7.24
CA GLY A 314 20.18 17.47 8.67
C GLY A 314 20.19 18.84 9.33
N ARG A 315 19.05 19.25 9.91
CA ARG A 315 19.04 20.35 10.88
C ARG A 315 19.69 19.85 12.17
N GLU A 316 20.94 20.23 12.40
CA GLU A 316 21.47 20.33 13.76
C GLU A 316 20.53 21.24 14.56
N ARG A 317 19.77 20.64 15.49
CA ARG A 317 18.99 21.37 16.49
C ARG A 317 19.98 22.13 17.37
N SER A 318 20.14 23.42 17.10
CA SER A 318 20.72 24.38 18.04
C SER A 318 19.86 24.39 19.31
N THR A 319 20.32 23.70 20.35
CA THR A 319 19.79 23.76 21.70
C THR A 319 20.13 25.12 22.32
N ALA A 320 19.31 26.14 22.04
CA ALA A 320 19.33 27.35 22.85
C ALA A 320 18.62 27.06 24.19
N PRO A 321 19.27 27.24 25.35
CA PRO A 321 18.64 27.04 26.64
C PRO A 321 17.58 28.12 26.87
N ALA A 322 16.40 27.69 27.33
CA ALA A 322 15.35 28.56 27.81
C ALA A 322 15.87 29.41 28.98
N ASP A 323 15.92 30.72 28.77
CA ASP A 323 16.27 31.70 29.80
C ASP A 323 15.19 31.71 30.88
N ALA A 324 15.54 31.18 32.05
CA ALA A 324 14.75 31.24 33.27
C ALA A 324 15.01 32.59 33.95
N GLY A 325 14.41 33.67 33.44
CA GLY A 325 14.44 34.99 34.05
C GLY A 325 13.32 35.19 35.07
N ARG A 326 13.59 34.90 36.34
CA ARG A 326 12.83 35.47 37.48
C ARG A 326 13.09 36.97 37.58
N ARG A 327 12.04 37.78 37.65
CA ARG A 327 11.68 38.67 38.79
C ARG A 327 10.37 39.37 38.52
#